data_AF-A0A6A3D715-F1
#
_entry.id   AF-A0A6A3D715-F1
#
_cell.length_a   1.000
_cell.length_b   1.000
_cell.length_c   1.000
_cell.angle_alpha   90.00
_cell.angle_beta   90.00
_cell.angle_gamma   90.00
#
_symmetry.space_group_name_H-M   'P 1'
#
loop_
_entity.id
_entity.type
_entity.pdbx_description
1 polymer ?
#
loop_
_entity_poly.entity_id
_entity_poly.type
_entity_poly.pdbx_seq_one_letter_code
_entity_poly.pdbx_strand_id
1 'polypeptide(L)'
;MLEEQFNRNTLKNRFIVTKKLHCFKMASGTRFAVHVDQFKEIVLQMETIGEPRDETRQLVLLLGSLTDEYRMISTVLEYTANMTLAYAIQALSGVDASNESSSAQQKAFVAKKSYDKRRFNGKCFYCKNAGHKETECR
;
A
#
# COMPACT_ATOMS: atom_id res chain seq x y z
N MET A 1 37.29 -13.98 12.04
CA MET A 1 36.46 -14.98 11.34
C MET A 1 35.67 -15.90 12.28
N LEU A 2 36.31 -16.60 13.24
CA LEU A 2 35.57 -17.46 14.19
C LEU A 2 34.65 -16.66 15.14
N GLU A 3 35.10 -15.53 15.69
CA GLU A 3 34.27 -14.69 16.57
C GLU A 3 33.09 -14.04 15.85
N GLU A 4 33.21 -13.70 14.57
CA GLU A 4 32.09 -13.19 13.77
C GLU A 4 31.06 -14.29 13.47
N GLN A 5 31.50 -15.51 13.15
CA GLN A 5 30.60 -16.65 12.99
C GLN A 5 29.95 -17.06 14.33
N PHE A 6 30.71 -17.04 15.42
CA PHE A 6 30.22 -17.37 16.76
C PHE A 6 29.20 -16.33 17.23
N ASN A 7 29.46 -15.03 17.00
CA ASN A 7 28.51 -13.96 17.29
C ASN A 7 27.25 -14.09 16.41
N ARG A 8 27.39 -14.31 15.10
CA ARG A 8 26.28 -14.48 14.15
C ARG A 8 25.34 -15.64 14.53
N ASN A 9 25.90 -16.77 14.98
CA ASN A 9 25.14 -17.97 15.35
C ASN A 9 24.78 -18.09 16.84
N THR A 10 24.98 -17.04 17.63
CA THR A 10 24.50 -17.05 19.02
C THR A 10 23.00 -17.32 19.08
N LEU A 11 22.57 -18.08 20.08
CA LEU A 11 21.15 -18.31 20.37
C LEU A 11 20.38 -16.98 20.43
N LYS A 12 21.01 -15.93 20.98
CA LYS A 12 20.45 -14.58 21.07
C LYS A 12 20.15 -13.99 19.69
N ASN A 13 21.08 -14.05 18.74
CA ASN A 13 20.88 -13.48 17.40
C ASN A 13 19.86 -14.27 16.59
N ARG A 14 19.91 -15.61 16.67
CA ARG A 14 18.86 -16.47 16.11
C ARG A 14 17.49 -16.11 16.66
N PHE A 15 17.37 -16.00 17.98
CA PHE A 15 16.12 -15.63 18.64
C PHE A 15 15.60 -14.26 18.18
N ILE A 16 16.46 -13.23 18.09
CA ILE A 16 16.06 -11.88 17.66
C ILE A 16 15.54 -11.90 16.21
N VAL A 17 16.27 -12.54 15.29
CA VAL A 17 15.88 -12.61 13.86
C VAL A 17 14.60 -13.44 13.70
N THR A 18 14.50 -14.60 14.34
CA THR A 18 13.29 -15.44 14.31
C THR A 18 12.10 -14.71 14.91
N LYS A 19 12.27 -13.96 16.00
CA LYS A 19 11.21 -13.13 16.57
C LYS A 19 10.77 -12.04 15.59
N LYS A 20 11.71 -11.31 14.97
CA LYS A 20 11.41 -10.27 13.97
C LYS A 20 10.63 -10.86 12.80
N LEU A 21 11.00 -12.06 12.35
CA LEU A 21 10.33 -12.81 11.29
C LEU A 21 8.87 -13.13 11.63
N HIS A 22 8.62 -13.73 12.80
CA HIS A 22 7.27 -14.12 13.21
C HIS A 22 6.36 -12.93 13.53
N CYS A 23 6.95 -11.81 13.93
CA CYS A 23 6.24 -10.56 14.17
C CYS A 23 6.16 -9.66 12.93
N PHE A 24 6.73 -10.09 11.79
CA PHE A 24 6.76 -9.26 10.58
C PHE A 24 5.35 -9.12 10.00
N LYS A 25 4.83 -7.90 10.09
CA LYS A 25 3.52 -7.50 9.58
C LYS A 25 3.61 -6.11 8.98
N MET A 26 2.92 -5.93 7.86
CA MET A 26 2.78 -4.64 7.20
C MET A 26 1.89 -3.74 8.06
N ALA A 27 2.35 -2.52 8.34
CA ALA A 27 1.51 -1.53 8.99
C ALA A 27 0.53 -0.91 7.97
N SER A 28 -0.73 -0.70 8.36
CA SER A 28 -1.73 -0.05 7.50
C SER A 28 -1.25 1.34 7.05
N GLY A 29 -1.49 1.69 5.78
CA GLY A 29 -1.04 2.93 5.17
C GLY A 29 0.44 2.96 4.78
N THR A 30 1.21 1.89 4.99
CA THR A 30 2.59 1.78 4.49
C THR A 30 2.57 1.47 3.00
N ARG A 31 3.43 2.10 2.20
CA ARG A 31 3.57 1.76 0.78
C ARG A 31 4.13 0.34 0.62
N PHE A 32 3.61 -0.43 -0.32
CA PHE A 32 4.06 -1.81 -0.53
C PHE A 32 5.57 -1.92 -0.76
N ALA A 33 6.15 -1.00 -1.54
CA ALA A 33 7.59 -0.98 -1.81
C ALA A 33 8.44 -0.90 -0.52
N VAL A 34 8.02 -0.09 0.45
CA VAL A 34 8.71 0.05 1.75
C VAL A 34 8.65 -1.26 2.53
N HIS A 35 7.50 -1.93 2.52
CA HIS A 35 7.33 -3.23 3.15
C HIS A 35 8.21 -4.32 2.51
N VAL A 36 8.34 -4.31 1.18
CA VAL A 36 9.22 -5.23 0.44
C VAL A 36 10.69 -5.01 0.78
N ASP A 37 11.13 -3.76 0.98
CA ASP A 37 12.51 -3.49 1.36
C ASP A 37 12.82 -3.98 2.79
N GLN A 38 11.89 -3.81 3.73
CA GLN A 38 12.00 -4.38 5.07
C GLN A 38 12.00 -5.91 5.05
N PHE A 39 11.17 -6.51 4.19
CA PHE A 39 11.16 -7.95 3.97
C PHE A 39 12.52 -8.46 3.47
N LYS A 40 13.11 -7.80 2.45
CA LYS A 40 14.45 -8.15 1.94
C LYS A 40 15.53 -8.06 3.00
N GLU A 41 15.45 -7.07 3.89
CA GLU A 41 16.38 -6.93 5.02
C GLU A 41 16.27 -8.13 5.98
N ILE A 42 15.05 -8.58 6.29
CA ILE A 42 14.83 -9.76 7.14
C ILE A 42 15.36 -11.03 6.46
N VAL A 43 15.12 -11.21 5.17
CA VAL A 43 15.66 -12.35 4.41
C VAL A 43 17.20 -12.35 4.44
N LEU A 44 17.83 -11.18 4.33
CA LEU A 44 19.28 -11.05 4.48
C LEU A 44 19.74 -11.40 5.90
N GLN A 45 19.03 -10.95 6.94
CA GLN A 45 19.33 -11.29 8.34
C GLN A 45 19.20 -12.79 8.62
N MET A 46 18.25 -13.47 7.97
CA MET A 46 18.12 -14.94 8.07
C MET A 46 19.35 -15.66 7.52
N GLU A 47 19.91 -15.20 6.41
CA GLU A 47 21.14 -15.76 5.85
C GLU A 47 22.32 -15.59 6.82
N THR A 48 22.39 -14.46 7.54
CA THR A 48 23.46 -14.24 8.52
C THR A 48 23.45 -15.23 9.69
N ILE A 49 22.28 -15.83 10.01
CA ILE A 49 22.12 -16.84 11.06
C ILE A 49 22.11 -18.28 10.51
N GLY A 50 22.46 -18.47 9.23
CA GLY A 50 22.57 -19.77 8.58
C GLY A 50 21.23 -20.43 8.23
N GLU A 51 20.13 -19.68 8.20
CA GLU A 51 18.85 -20.20 7.74
C GLU A 51 18.82 -20.26 6.19
N PRO A 52 18.27 -21.33 5.59
CA PRO A 52 18.20 -21.45 4.13
C PRO A 52 17.22 -20.45 3.53
N ARG A 53 17.56 -19.93 2.34
CA ARG A 53 16.72 -19.04 1.53
C ARG A 53 15.68 -19.82 0.72
N ASP A 54 14.85 -20.62 1.41
CA ASP A 54 13.74 -21.30 0.78
C ASP A 54 12.73 -20.29 0.20
N GLU A 55 12.41 -20.39 -1.09
CA GLU A 55 11.54 -19.44 -1.78
C GLU A 55 10.07 -19.60 -1.34
N THR A 56 9.64 -20.83 -1.08
CA THR A 56 8.28 -21.11 -0.57
C THR A 56 8.04 -20.44 0.77
N ARG A 57 9.00 -20.54 1.69
CA ARG A 57 8.96 -19.88 2.98
C ARG A 57 8.95 -18.36 2.83
N GLN A 58 9.75 -17.82 1.91
CA GLN A 58 9.74 -16.38 1.59
C GLN A 58 8.37 -15.91 1.08
N LEU A 59 7.72 -16.68 0.20
CA LEU A 59 6.37 -16.41 -0.28
C LEU A 59 5.35 -16.42 0.87
N VAL A 60 5.37 -17.44 1.72
CA VAL A 60 4.47 -17.55 2.89
C VAL A 60 4.65 -16.36 3.83
N LEU A 61 5.90 -15.95 4.08
CA LEU A 61 6.21 -14.80 4.92
C LEU A 61 5.71 -13.50 4.30
N LEU A 62 5.96 -13.28 3.00
CA LEU A 62 5.52 -12.09 2.30
C LEU A 62 3.99 -12.00 2.32
N LEU A 63 3.30 -13.00 1.77
CA LEU A 63 1.83 -13.02 1.66
C LEU A 63 1.15 -12.96 3.04
N GLY A 64 1.67 -13.72 4.01
CA GLY A 64 1.15 -13.73 5.37
C GLY A 64 1.42 -12.45 6.16
N SER A 65 2.32 -11.58 5.69
CA SER A 65 2.63 -10.31 6.36
C SER A 65 1.77 -9.14 5.90
N LEU A 66 1.05 -9.27 4.77
CA LEU A 66 0.28 -8.17 4.18
C LEU A 66 -0.96 -7.83 5.00
N THR A 67 -1.44 -6.61 4.82
CA THR A 67 -2.72 -6.13 5.38
C THR A 67 -3.90 -6.70 4.59
N ASP A 68 -5.11 -6.58 5.15
CA ASP A 68 -6.35 -7.04 4.51
C ASP A 68 -6.62 -6.39 3.15
N GLU A 69 -6.03 -5.23 2.88
CA GLU A 69 -6.09 -4.53 1.59
C GLU A 69 -5.56 -5.40 0.42
N TYR A 70 -4.63 -6.30 0.72
CA TYR A 70 -4.04 -7.22 -0.27
C TYR A 70 -4.70 -8.60 -0.28
N ARG A 71 -5.70 -8.85 0.59
CA ARG A 71 -6.30 -10.19 0.76
C ARG A 71 -6.75 -10.81 -0.56
N MET A 72 -7.40 -10.04 -1.42
CA MET A 72 -7.93 -10.54 -2.69
C MET A 72 -6.82 -11.03 -3.62
N ILE A 73 -5.76 -10.25 -3.80
CA ILE A 73 -4.63 -10.62 -4.66
C ILE A 73 -3.82 -11.76 -4.02
N SER A 74 -3.62 -11.77 -2.71
CA SER A 74 -2.95 -12.86 -2.00
C SER A 74 -3.63 -14.20 -2.27
N THR A 75 -4.96 -14.28 -2.18
CA THR A 75 -5.69 -15.52 -2.51
C THR A 75 -5.46 -15.95 -3.96
N VAL A 76 -5.46 -15.04 -4.93
CA VAL A 76 -5.16 -15.39 -6.33
C VAL A 76 -3.74 -15.95 -6.49
N LEU A 77 -2.77 -15.32 -5.84
CA LEU A 77 -1.37 -15.76 -5.89
C LEU A 77 -1.17 -17.13 -5.22
N GLU A 78 -1.90 -17.43 -4.14
CA GLU A 78 -1.87 -18.74 -3.47
C GLU A 78 -2.33 -19.90 -4.38
N TYR A 79 -3.28 -19.65 -5.28
CA TYR A 79 -3.78 -20.66 -6.24
C TYR A 79 -3.06 -20.65 -7.60
N THR A 80 -2.10 -19.75 -7.81
CA THR A 80 -1.37 -19.66 -9.08
C THR A 80 -0.31 -20.75 -9.17
N ALA A 81 -0.34 -21.55 -10.24
CA ALA A 81 0.67 -22.57 -10.49
C ALA A 81 2.03 -21.93 -10.81
N ASN A 82 3.13 -22.58 -10.38
CA ASN A 82 4.51 -22.12 -10.59
C ASN A 82 4.78 -20.69 -10.10
N MET A 83 4.21 -20.37 -8.93
CA MET A 83 4.39 -19.08 -8.27
C MET A 83 5.87 -18.83 -7.92
N THR A 84 6.37 -17.64 -8.24
CA THR A 84 7.72 -17.19 -7.87
C THR A 84 7.66 -15.91 -7.04
N LEU A 85 8.65 -15.68 -6.20
CA LEU A 85 8.72 -14.49 -5.35
C LEU A 85 8.76 -13.20 -6.18
N ALA A 86 9.50 -13.21 -7.28
CA ALA A 86 9.59 -12.08 -8.19
C ALA A 86 8.23 -11.72 -8.80
N TYR A 87 7.48 -12.72 -9.28
CA TYR A 87 6.14 -12.52 -9.81
C TYR A 87 5.17 -12.01 -8.72
N ALA A 88 5.26 -12.53 -7.48
CA ALA A 88 4.46 -12.04 -6.36
C ALA A 88 4.68 -10.55 -6.11
N ILE A 89 5.94 -10.14 -5.98
CA ILE A 89 6.31 -8.74 -5.73
C ILE A 89 5.82 -7.85 -6.87
N GLN A 90 5.96 -8.28 -8.12
CA GLN A 90 5.49 -7.54 -9.28
C GLN A 90 3.96 -7.37 -9.27
N ALA A 91 3.22 -8.45 -9.06
CA ALA A 91 1.75 -8.42 -9.04
C ALA A 91 1.22 -7.52 -7.93
N LEU A 92 1.78 -7.64 -6.72
CA LEU A 92 1.40 -6.83 -5.56
C LEU A 92 1.76 -5.34 -5.75
N SER A 93 2.89 -5.03 -6.39
CA SER A 93 3.28 -3.65 -6.71
C SER A 93 2.31 -2.99 -7.69
N GLY A 94 1.74 -3.76 -8.63
CA GLY A 94 0.71 -3.27 -9.55
C GLY A 94 -0.58 -2.83 -8.84
N VAL A 95 -0.95 -3.51 -7.75
CA VAL A 95 -2.12 -3.17 -6.91
C VAL A 95 -1.89 -1.85 -6.16
N ASP A 96 -0.72 -1.68 -5.54
CA ASP A 96 -0.36 -0.44 -4.83
C ASP A 96 -0.41 0.78 -5.78
N ALA A 97 0.13 0.65 -6.99
CA ALA A 97 0.12 1.71 -8.00
C ALA A 97 -1.30 2.07 -8.49
N SER A 98 -2.18 1.08 -8.60
CA SER A 98 -3.56 1.30 -9.04
C SER A 98 -4.42 1.95 -7.95
N ASN A 99 -4.22 1.61 -6.68
CA ASN A 99 -4.89 2.27 -5.56
C ASN A 99 -4.49 3.75 -5.44
N GLU A 100 -3.22 4.07 -5.61
CA GLU A 100 -2.73 5.46 -5.60
C GLU A 100 -3.33 6.29 -6.75
N SER A 101 -3.39 5.72 -7.96
CA SER A 101 -3.97 6.42 -9.11
C SER A 101 -5.48 6.63 -8.97
N SER A 102 -6.22 5.65 -8.42
CA SER A 102 -7.64 5.78 -8.08
C SER A 102 -7.88 6.87 -7.04
N SER A 103 -7.07 6.91 -5.97
CA SER A 103 -7.12 7.97 -4.94
C SER A 103 -6.84 9.36 -5.52
N ALA A 104 -5.83 9.48 -6.39
CA ALA A 104 -5.51 10.74 -7.06
C ALA A 104 -6.64 11.20 -7.99
N GLN A 105 -7.24 10.28 -8.76
CA GLN A 105 -8.39 10.55 -9.61
C GLN A 105 -9.61 10.97 -8.78
N GLN A 106 -9.91 10.28 -7.69
CA GLN A 106 -11.01 10.65 -6.78
C GLN A 106 -10.82 12.06 -6.21
N LYS A 107 -9.59 12.46 -5.86
CA LYS A 107 -9.28 13.85 -5.44
C LYS A 107 -9.47 14.86 -6.57
N ALA A 108 -9.18 14.51 -7.82
CA ALA A 108 -9.37 15.36 -8.98
C ALA A 108 -10.86 15.60 -9.33
N PHE A 109 -11.75 14.65 -8.97
CA PHE A 109 -13.20 14.81 -9.12
C PHE A 109 -13.88 15.58 -7.98
N VAL A 110 -13.15 15.90 -6.90
CA VAL A 110 -13.62 16.89 -5.91
C VAL A 110 -13.42 18.28 -6.50
N ALA A 111 -14.27 18.64 -7.46
CA ALA A 111 -14.50 20.03 -7.77
C ALA A 111 -15.00 20.68 -6.48
N LYS A 112 -14.14 21.45 -5.79
CA LYS A 112 -14.62 22.46 -4.86
C LYS A 112 -15.61 23.28 -5.68
N LYS A 113 -16.91 23.13 -5.40
CA LYS A 113 -17.91 24.08 -5.86
C LYS A 113 -17.55 25.40 -5.18
N SER A 114 -16.61 26.15 -5.75
CA SER A 114 -16.66 27.59 -5.64
C SER A 114 -17.97 27.96 -6.31
N TYR A 115 -18.98 28.19 -5.49
CA TYR A 115 -20.12 29.01 -5.88
C TYR A 115 -19.53 30.40 -6.14
N ASP A 116 -18.88 30.55 -7.29
CA ASP A 116 -18.71 31.84 -7.91
C ASP A 116 -20.12 32.36 -8.08
N LYS A 117 -20.49 33.29 -7.20
CA LYS A 117 -21.69 34.10 -7.28
C LYS A 117 -21.57 34.95 -8.54
N ARG A 118 -21.67 34.31 -9.71
CA ARG A 118 -21.85 34.99 -10.98
C ARG A 118 -23.16 35.73 -10.84
N ARG A 119 -23.07 37.05 -10.63
CA ARG A 119 -24.22 37.94 -10.55
C ARG A 119 -25.07 37.69 -11.79
N PHE A 120 -26.37 37.56 -11.60
CA PHE A 120 -27.28 37.34 -12.70
C PHE A 120 -27.34 38.61 -13.55
N ASN A 121 -26.72 38.57 -14.73
CA ASN A 121 -26.65 39.73 -15.64
C ASN A 121 -27.93 39.92 -16.48
N GLY A 122 -28.96 39.11 -16.25
CA GLY A 122 -30.26 39.23 -16.92
C GLY A 122 -31.24 40.13 -16.18
N LYS A 123 -32.38 40.40 -16.84
CA LYS A 123 -33.56 41.00 -16.19
C LYS A 123 -34.38 39.89 -15.50
N CYS A 124 -34.89 40.18 -14.32
CA CYS A 124 -35.82 39.32 -13.60
C CYS A 124 -37.12 39.14 -14.41
N PHE A 125 -37.63 37.92 -14.50
CA PHE A 125 -38.84 37.62 -15.29
C PHE A 125 -40.12 38.21 -14.67
N TYR A 126 -40.14 38.43 -13.35
CA TYR A 126 -41.27 38.99 -12.62
C TYR A 126 -41.27 40.54 -12.63
N CYS A 127 -40.24 41.17 -12.04
CA CYS A 127 -40.20 42.64 -11.89
C CYS A 127 -39.46 43.38 -13.02
N LYS A 128 -38.86 42.66 -13.97
CA LYS A 128 -38.07 43.19 -15.11
C LYS A 128 -36.82 44.00 -14.73
N ASN A 129 -36.48 44.11 -13.43
CA ASN A 129 -35.25 44.74 -12.96
C ASN A 129 -34.05 43.80 -13.14
N ALA A 130 -32.88 44.37 -13.42
CA ALA A 130 -31.65 43.59 -13.62
C ALA A 130 -31.01 43.17 -12.28
N GLY A 131 -30.15 42.16 -12.33
CA GLY A 131 -29.24 41.83 -11.22
C GLY A 131 -29.69 40.69 -10.30
N HIS A 132 -30.90 40.15 -10.48
CA HIS A 132 -31.42 39.04 -9.67
C HIS A 132 -32.38 38.16 -10.48
N LYS A 133 -32.55 36.90 -10.03
CA LYS A 133 -33.54 35.96 -10.59
C LYS A 133 -34.89 36.14 -9.91
N GLU A 134 -35.96 35.64 -10.54
CA GLU A 134 -37.31 35.68 -9.99
C GLU A 134 -37.42 35.07 -8.57
N THR A 135 -36.66 34.01 -8.29
CA THR A 135 -36.57 33.37 -6.96
C THR A 135 -35.97 34.27 -5.87
N GLU A 136 -35.32 35.36 -6.25
CA GLU A 136 -34.65 36.32 -5.36
C GLU A 136 -35.33 37.70 -5.40
N CYS A 137 -36.50 37.81 -6.03
CA CYS A 137 -37.25 39.06 -6.15
C CYS A 137 -37.93 39.40 -4.81
N ARG A 138 -37.62 40.58 -4.26
CA ARG A 138 -38.25 41.15 -3.06
C ARG A 138 -39.14 42.33 -3.42
#